data_AF-A0A959B9P7-F1
#
_entry.id   AF-A0A959B9P7-F1
#
_cell.length_a   1.000
_cell.length_b   1.000
_cell.length_c   1.000
_cell.angle_alpha   90.00
_cell.angle_beta   90.00
_cell.angle_gamma   90.00
#
_symmetry.space_group_name_H-M   'P 1'
#
loop_
_entity.id
_entity.type
_entity.pdbx_description
1 polymer ?
#
loop_
_entity_poly.entity_id
_entity_poly.type
_entity_poly.pdbx_seq_one_letter_code
_entity_poly.pdbx_strand_id
1 'polypeptide(L)'
;MHLLKKTILPVILATAWISISEFVRNEFLLKSYWTKHYEGLGLAFPSEPVNGAVWGLWSLLFAIAIFILAKKYSLLHTTLLSWFVGFVLMWVVTGNLGVLPYSILWYAVPLSLLEAFVASWIIKKLA
;
A
#
# COMPACT_ATOMS: atom_id res chain seq x y z
N MET A 1 -11.50 -8.28 -25.88
CA MET A 1 -10.64 -7.09 -25.65
C MET A 1 -11.15 -6.12 -24.59
N HIS A 2 -12.46 -5.90 -24.45
CA HIS A 2 -13.02 -4.95 -23.47
C HIS A 2 -12.68 -5.32 -22.01
N LEU A 3 -12.91 -6.57 -21.59
CA LEU A 3 -12.54 -7.07 -20.25
C LEU A 3 -11.05 -6.87 -19.93
N LEU A 4 -10.18 -7.22 -20.88
CA LEU A 4 -8.73 -7.07 -20.76
C LEU A 4 -8.33 -5.62 -20.53
N LYS A 5 -8.86 -4.68 -21.33
CA LYS A 5 -8.48 -3.26 -21.26
C LYS A 5 -9.14 -2.49 -20.11
N LYS A 6 -10.37 -2.85 -19.75
CA LYS A 6 -11.20 -2.08 -18.80
C LYS A 6 -11.27 -2.68 -17.40
N THR A 7 -10.76 -3.89 -17.20
CA THR A 7 -10.83 -4.57 -15.90
C THR A 7 -9.49 -5.13 -15.49
N ILE A 8 -8.87 -5.96 -16.34
CA ILE A 8 -7.62 -6.65 -15.98
C ILE A 8 -6.43 -5.69 -16.00
N LEU A 9 -6.23 -4.96 -17.10
CA LEU A 9 -5.09 -4.06 -17.27
C LEU A 9 -5.01 -2.95 -16.21
N PRO A 10 -6.11 -2.24 -15.84
CA PRO A 10 -6.06 -1.23 -14.78
C PRO A 10 -5.62 -1.79 -13.44
N VAL A 11 -6.12 -2.98 -13.08
CA VAL A 11 -5.78 -3.66 -11.81
C VAL A 11 -4.32 -4.09 -11.80
N ILE A 12 -3.81 -4.67 -12.89
CA ILE A 12 -2.40 -5.08 -12.98
C ILE A 12 -1.47 -3.87 -12.87
N LEU A 13 -1.76 -2.77 -13.58
CA LEU A 13 -0.93 -1.57 -13.54
C LEU A 13 -0.96 -0.90 -12.16
N ALA A 14 -2.13 -0.83 -11.52
CA ALA A 14 -2.24 -0.33 -10.15
C ALA A 14 -1.49 -1.23 -9.17
N THR A 15 -1.58 -2.55 -9.31
CA THR A 15 -0.84 -3.52 -8.49
C THR A 15 0.67 -3.33 -8.64
N ALA A 16 1.17 -3.20 -9.88
CA ALA A 16 2.58 -2.96 -10.15
C ALA A 16 3.05 -1.64 -9.51
N TRP A 17 2.26 -0.58 -9.65
CA TRP A 17 2.55 0.71 -9.02
C TRP A 17 2.63 0.61 -7.50
N ILE A 18 1.62 0.01 -6.85
CA ILE A 18 1.57 -0.18 -5.39
C ILE A 18 2.79 -0.98 -4.93
N SER A 19 3.07 -2.12 -5.57
CA SER A 19 4.22 -2.97 -5.21
C SER A 19 5.56 -2.27 -5.36
N ILE A 20 5.75 -1.47 -6.42
CA ILE A 20 6.99 -0.67 -6.58
C ILE A 20 7.08 0.39 -5.49
N SER A 21 5.98 1.08 -5.17
CA SER A 21 5.95 2.10 -4.13
C SER A 21 6.25 1.53 -2.74
N GLU A 22 5.62 0.39 -2.39
CA GLU A 22 5.88 -0.35 -1.15
C GLU A 22 7.34 -0.80 -1.06
N PHE A 23 7.89 -1.34 -2.14
CA PHE A 23 9.26 -1.82 -2.16
C PHE A 23 10.27 -0.67 -1.99
N VAL A 24 10.12 0.41 -2.76
CA VAL A 24 11.00 1.58 -2.64
C VAL A 24 10.92 2.17 -1.23
N ARG A 25 9.71 2.31 -0.69
CA ARG A 25 9.51 2.89 0.64
C ARG A 25 10.08 1.99 1.74
N ASN A 26 9.76 0.70 1.78
CA ASN A 26 10.14 -0.16 2.90
C ASN A 26 11.57 -0.69 2.79
N GLU A 27 12.05 -0.99 1.58
CA GLU A 27 13.38 -1.60 1.40
C GLU A 27 14.49 -0.55 1.34
N PHE A 28 14.26 0.61 0.72
CA PHE A 28 15.30 1.64 0.58
C PHE A 28 15.19 2.76 1.61
N LEU A 29 13.97 3.28 1.87
CA LEU A 29 13.81 4.46 2.73
C LEU A 29 13.67 4.10 4.21
N LEU A 30 12.82 3.11 4.53
CA LEU A 30 12.38 2.84 5.90
C LEU A 30 13.04 1.62 6.56
N LYS A 31 13.86 0.86 5.83
CA LYS A 31 14.43 -0.41 6.33
C LYS A 31 15.15 -0.25 7.66
N SER A 32 15.98 0.78 7.79
CA SER A 32 16.76 1.05 9.00
C SER A 32 15.90 1.45 10.21
N TYR A 33 14.75 2.09 9.98
CA TYR A 33 13.80 2.44 11.04
C TYR A 33 13.10 1.18 11.56
N TRP A 34 12.68 0.31 10.63
CA TRP A 34 12.06 -0.97 10.95
C TRP A 34 13.01 -1.89 11.72
N THR A 35 14.23 -2.10 11.22
CA THR A 35 15.18 -3.02 11.85
C THR A 35 15.58 -2.55 13.24
N LYS A 36 15.88 -1.26 13.43
CA LYS A 36 16.21 -0.69 14.74
C LYS A 36 15.06 -0.78 15.73
N HIS A 37 13.83 -0.56 15.29
CA HIS A 37 12.65 -0.69 16.15
C HIS A 37 12.46 -2.12 16.62
N TYR A 38 12.53 -3.09 15.70
CA TYR A 38 12.38 -4.50 16.03
C TYR A 38 13.53 -5.01 16.91
N GLU A 39 14.77 -4.58 16.66
CA GLU A 39 15.92 -4.85 17.54
C GLU A 39 15.69 -4.31 18.95
N GLY A 40 15.14 -3.09 19.08
CA GLY A 40 14.75 -2.51 20.36
C GLY A 40 13.64 -3.27 21.09
N LEU A 41 12.83 -4.04 20.37
CA LEU A 41 11.84 -4.98 20.93
C LEU A 41 12.42 -6.36 21.24
N GLY A 42 13.69 -6.61 20.93
CA GLY A 42 14.31 -7.95 21.02
C GLY A 42 13.79 -8.93 19.96
N LEU A 43 13.25 -8.42 18.84
CA LEU A 43 12.68 -9.19 17.75
C LEU A 43 13.51 -9.05 16.48
N ALA A 44 13.50 -10.09 15.64
CA ALA A 44 14.03 -10.00 14.29
C ALA A 44 12.98 -9.36 13.37
N PHE A 45 13.37 -8.36 12.56
CA PHE A 45 12.49 -7.80 11.55
C PHE A 45 12.25 -8.81 10.42
N PRO A 46 10.99 -9.13 10.05
CA PRO A 46 10.69 -10.14 9.03
C PRO A 46 10.97 -9.64 7.62
N SER A 47 12.23 -9.69 7.20
CA SER A 47 12.69 -9.24 5.87
C SER A 47 12.90 -10.34 4.84
N GLU A 48 12.49 -11.58 5.13
CA GLU A 48 12.63 -12.68 4.18
C GLU A 48 11.81 -12.44 2.90
N PRO A 49 12.25 -12.97 1.73
CA PRO A 49 11.55 -12.80 0.46
C PRO A 49 10.08 -13.20 0.47
N VAL A 50 9.71 -14.17 1.32
CA VAL A 50 8.32 -14.61 1.51
C VAL A 50 7.43 -13.46 2.01
N ASN A 51 7.93 -12.59 2.89
CA ASN A 51 7.19 -11.42 3.37
C ASN A 51 6.99 -10.42 2.23
N GLY A 52 7.98 -10.26 1.35
CA GLY A 52 7.85 -9.46 0.12
C GLY A 52 6.75 -10.00 -0.81
N ALA A 53 6.62 -11.32 -0.94
CA ALA A 53 5.53 -11.94 -1.71
C ALA A 53 4.15 -11.67 -1.08
N VAL A 54 4.05 -11.69 0.25
CA VAL A 54 2.81 -11.33 0.98
C VAL A 54 2.45 -9.86 0.74
N TRP A 55 3.44 -8.96 0.73
CA TRP A 55 3.22 -7.56 0.33
C TRP A 55 2.72 -7.44 -1.11
N GLY A 56 3.27 -8.22 -2.05
CA GLY A 56 2.76 -8.27 -3.44
C GLY A 56 1.31 -8.75 -3.54
N LEU A 57 0.93 -9.76 -2.74
CA LEU A 57 -0.46 -10.21 -2.65
C LEU A 57 -1.36 -9.11 -2.07
N TRP A 58 -0.91 -8.45 -1.00
CA TRP A 58 -1.62 -7.31 -0.41
C TRP A 58 -1.83 -6.19 -1.45
N SER A 59 -0.81 -5.85 -2.25
CA SER A 59 -0.91 -4.86 -3.33
C SER A 59 -2.00 -5.20 -4.34
N LEU A 60 -2.11 -6.48 -4.72
CA LEU A 60 -3.14 -6.95 -5.64
C LEU A 60 -4.54 -6.82 -5.04
N LEU A 61 -4.72 -7.28 -3.80
CA LEU A 61 -6.00 -7.18 -3.09
C LEU A 61 -6.41 -5.71 -2.92
N PHE A 62 -5.45 -4.84 -2.59
CA PHE A 62 -5.68 -3.42 -2.46
C PHE A 62 -6.07 -2.78 -3.80
N ALA A 63 -5.38 -3.10 -4.90
CA ALA A 63 -5.75 -2.65 -6.25
C ALA A 63 -7.16 -3.09 -6.66
N ILE A 64 -7.56 -4.33 -6.33
CA ILE A 64 -8.93 -4.82 -6.55
C ILE A 64 -9.95 -4.01 -5.74
N ALA A 65 -9.66 -3.72 -4.47
CA ALA A 65 -10.53 -2.89 -3.64
C ALA A 65 -10.70 -1.48 -4.22
N ILE A 66 -9.59 -0.84 -4.63
CA ILE A 66 -9.61 0.47 -5.31
C ILE A 66 -10.46 0.39 -6.59
N PHE A 67 -10.31 -0.68 -7.39
CA PHE A 67 -11.09 -0.88 -8.61
C PHE A 67 -12.60 -0.96 -8.34
N ILE A 68 -13.01 -1.67 -7.30
CA ILE A 68 -14.42 -1.76 -6.89
C ILE A 68 -14.94 -0.39 -6.44
N LEU A 69 -14.19 0.33 -5.60
CA LEU A 69 -14.56 1.66 -5.11
C LEU A 69 -14.65 2.68 -6.25
N ALA A 70 -13.71 2.62 -7.20
CA ALA A 70 -13.65 3.53 -8.34
C ALA A 70 -14.87 3.41 -9.28
N LYS A 71 -15.64 2.31 -9.25
CA LYS A 71 -16.89 2.22 -10.02
C LYS A 71 -18.00 3.14 -9.49
N LYS A 72 -17.95 3.48 -8.20
CA LYS A 72 -19.01 4.22 -7.50
C LYS A 72 -18.61 5.63 -7.10
N TYR A 73 -17.36 5.83 -6.70
CA TYR A 73 -16.90 7.07 -6.08
C TYR A 73 -16.08 7.94 -7.03
N SER A 74 -15.93 9.24 -6.75
CA SER A 74 -15.00 10.10 -7.51
C SER A 74 -13.54 9.73 -7.22
N LEU A 75 -12.58 10.29 -7.98
CA LEU A 75 -11.15 10.03 -7.75
C LEU A 75 -10.74 10.34 -6.31
N LEU A 76 -11.08 11.53 -5.81
CA LEU A 76 -10.70 11.95 -4.45
C LEU A 76 -11.33 11.04 -3.37
N HIS A 77 -12.62 10.72 -3.49
CA HIS A 77 -13.29 9.80 -2.55
C HIS A 77 -12.66 8.40 -2.59
N THR A 78 -12.35 7.89 -3.78
CA THR A 78 -11.68 6.59 -3.95
C THR A 78 -10.31 6.61 -3.27
N THR A 79 -9.50 7.65 -3.52
CA THR A 79 -8.17 7.81 -2.92
C THR A 79 -8.24 7.84 -1.40
N LEU A 80 -9.04 8.73 -0.82
CA LEU A 80 -9.08 8.94 0.63
C LEU A 80 -9.66 7.71 1.35
N LEU A 81 -10.73 7.11 0.81
CA LEU A 81 -11.31 5.92 1.41
C LEU A 81 -10.36 4.72 1.32
N SER A 82 -9.71 4.51 0.16
CA SER A 82 -8.74 3.43 -0.02
C SER A 82 -7.53 3.62 0.88
N TRP A 83 -7.00 4.85 0.96
CA TRP A 83 -5.89 5.16 1.85
C TRP A 83 -6.25 4.91 3.32
N PHE A 84 -7.44 5.34 3.74
CA PHE A 84 -7.92 5.10 5.10
C PHE A 84 -8.00 3.60 5.42
N VAL A 85 -8.66 2.80 4.57
CA VAL A 85 -8.84 1.36 4.86
C VAL A 85 -7.57 0.53 4.66
N GLY A 86 -6.71 0.89 3.70
CA GLY A 86 -5.49 0.16 3.39
C GLY A 86 -4.35 0.47 4.35
N PHE A 87 -4.24 1.71 4.83
CA PHE A 87 -3.11 2.16 5.65
C PHE A 87 -3.51 2.55 7.05
N VAL A 88 -4.43 3.50 7.21
CA VAL A 88 -4.73 4.09 8.52
C VAL A 88 -5.24 3.03 9.49
N LEU A 89 -6.17 2.16 9.05
CA LEU A 89 -6.66 1.07 9.89
C LEU A 89 -5.54 0.09 10.30
N MET A 90 -4.62 -0.23 9.39
CA MET A 90 -3.46 -1.08 9.69
C MET A 90 -2.51 -0.41 10.69
N TRP A 91 -2.25 0.89 10.56
CA TRP A 91 -1.40 1.64 11.49
C TRP A 91 -2.01 1.74 12.88
N VAL A 92 -3.33 1.86 13.00
CA VAL A 92 -4.01 1.82 14.31
C VAL A 92 -3.75 0.49 15.02
N VAL A 93 -3.91 -0.64 14.32
CA VAL A 93 -3.71 -1.97 14.90
C VAL A 93 -2.23 -2.22 15.23
N THR A 94 -1.33 -1.93 14.30
CA THR A 94 0.12 -2.13 14.50
C THR A 94 0.72 -1.17 15.53
N GLY A 95 0.20 0.05 15.62
CA GLY A 95 0.52 1.00 16.69
C GLY A 95 0.05 0.52 18.05
N ASN A 96 -1.17 -0.01 18.14
CA ASN A 96 -1.69 -0.63 19.37
C ASN A 96 -0.87 -1.84 19.83
N LEU A 97 -0.37 -2.65 18.89
CA LEU A 97 0.51 -3.78 19.18
C LEU A 97 1.95 -3.36 19.52
N GLY A 98 2.30 -2.08 19.42
CA GLY A 98 3.65 -1.56 19.69
C GLY A 98 4.70 -1.93 18.63
N VAL A 99 4.30 -2.57 17.53
CA VAL A 99 5.21 -3.02 16.47
C VAL A 99 5.45 -1.97 15.38
N LEU A 100 4.71 -0.86 15.41
CA LEU A 100 4.86 0.26 14.47
C LEU A 100 5.84 1.32 15.01
N PRO A 101 6.96 1.60 14.34
CA PRO A 101 7.82 2.73 14.67
C PRO A 101 7.17 4.05 14.23
N TYR A 102 6.64 4.83 15.16
CA TYR A 102 5.94 6.10 14.84
C TYR A 102 6.79 7.11 14.05
N SER A 103 8.12 7.05 14.14
CA SER A 103 9.03 7.90 13.38
C SER A 103 8.90 7.72 11.86
N ILE A 104 8.45 6.55 11.38
CA ILE A 104 8.25 6.32 9.94
C ILE A 104 7.06 7.09 9.39
N LEU A 105 6.09 7.48 10.22
CA LEU A 105 4.84 8.10 9.76
C LEU A 105 5.06 9.42 9.01
N TRP A 106 6.13 10.16 9.33
CA TRP A 106 6.53 11.36 8.59
C TRP A 106 6.75 11.11 7.10
N TYR A 107 7.21 9.92 6.74
CA TYR A 107 7.39 9.49 5.36
C TYR A 107 6.23 8.61 4.87
N ALA A 108 5.73 7.72 5.73
CA ALA A 108 4.70 6.75 5.35
C ALA A 108 3.37 7.43 5.02
N VAL A 109 2.96 8.47 5.75
CA VAL A 109 1.72 9.21 5.48
C VAL A 109 1.72 9.84 4.08
N PRO A 110 2.65 10.74 3.71
CA PRO A 110 2.61 11.37 2.39
C PRO A 110 2.83 10.37 1.25
N LEU A 111 3.72 9.38 1.43
CA LEU A 111 4.01 8.41 0.37
C LEU A 111 2.86 7.43 0.13
N SER A 112 2.21 6.91 1.18
CA SER A 112 1.05 6.03 1.03
C SER A 112 -0.18 6.75 0.48
N LEU A 113 -0.35 8.04 0.80
CA LEU A 113 -1.42 8.85 0.22
C LEU A 113 -1.20 9.07 -1.28
N LEU A 114 0.05 9.37 -1.68
CA LEU A 114 0.43 9.46 -3.09
C LEU A 114 0.26 8.12 -3.80
N GLU A 115 0.64 7.03 -3.15
CA GLU A 115 0.49 5.67 -3.68
C GLU A 115 -0.98 5.34 -3.99
N ALA A 116 -1.87 5.53 -3.00
CA ALA A 116 -3.31 5.34 -3.15
C ALA A 116 -3.91 6.28 -4.21
N PHE A 117 -3.43 7.53 -4.30
CA PHE A 117 -3.87 8.49 -5.30
C PHE A 117 -3.54 8.04 -6.72
N VAL A 118 -2.28 7.68 -6.98
CA VAL A 118 -1.84 7.26 -8.32
C VAL A 118 -2.49 5.94 -8.71
N ALA A 119 -2.64 4.98 -7.78
CA ALA A 119 -3.37 3.74 -8.04
C ALA A 119 -4.85 4.02 -8.41
N SER A 120 -5.51 4.89 -7.66
CA SER A 120 -6.89 5.32 -7.96
C SER A 120 -6.99 6.04 -9.30
N TRP A 121 -6.00 6.86 -9.65
CA TRP A 121 -5.94 7.58 -10.92
C TRP A 121 -5.74 6.63 -12.11
N ILE A 122 -4.81 5.67 -12.01
CA ILE A 122 -4.59 4.62 -13.02
C ILE A 122 -5.92 3.91 -13.30
N ILE A 123 -6.59 3.45 -12.24
CA ILE A 123 -7.85 2.73 -12.34
C ILE A 123 -8.94 3.60 -12.97
N LYS A 124 -9.14 4.83 -12.50
CA LYS A 124 -10.15 5.75 -13.02
C LYS A 124 -9.92 6.17 -14.47
N LYS A 125 -8.65 6.23 -14.90
CA LYS A 125 -8.30 6.63 -16.26
C LYS A 125 -8.53 5.50 -17.26
N LEU A 126 -8.34 4.25 -16.84
CA LEU A 126 -8.29 3.09 -17.74
C LEU A 126 -9.57 2.25 -17.72
N ALA A 127 -10.23 2.10 -16.56
CA ALA A 127 -11.52 1.40 -16.43
C ALA A 127 -12.66 2.25 -17.04
#